data_AF-A0A7C6LP86-F1
#
_entry.id   AF-A0A7C6LP86-F1
#
_cell.length_a   1.000
_cell.length_b   1.000
_cell.length_c   1.000
_cell.angle_alpha   90.00
_cell.angle_beta   90.00
_cell.angle_gamma   90.00
#
_symmetry.space_group_name_H-M   'P 1'
#
loop_
_entity.id
_entity.type
_entity.pdbx_description
1 polymer ?
#
loop_
_entity_poly.entity_id
_entity_poly.type
_entity_poly.pdbx_seq_one_letter_code
_entity_poly.pdbx_strand_id
1 'polypeptide(L)' 'MKLPVLQRENAAVLIIDLQERMMPPMPNKELVLKNADVLIEGAKAYDLPLFYSEQYPRGLGPTVRSL' A
#
# COMPACT_ATOMS: atom_id res chain seq x y z
N MET A 1 -22.55 1.35 -6.52
CA MET A 1 -21.76 2.04 -7.57
C MET A 1 -20.81 1.01 -8.17
N LYS A 2 -20.73 0.87 -9.49
CA LYS A 2 -19.84 -0.11 -10.14
C LYS A 2 -18.48 0.57 -10.37
N LEU A 3 -17.40 -0.05 -9.90
CA LEU A 3 -16.06 0.47 -10.19
C LEU A 3 -15.77 0.31 -11.70
N PRO A 4 -15.13 1.30 -12.34
CA PRO A 4 -14.70 1.15 -13.73
C PRO A 4 -13.62 0.08 -13.85
N VAL A 5 -13.56 -0.57 -15.00
CA VAL A 5 -12.42 -1.44 -15.35
C VAL A 5 -11.21 -0.55 -15.56
N LEU A 6 -10.14 -0.77 -14.79
CA LEU A 6 -8.89 -0.04 -14.93
C LEU A 6 -8.15 -0.50 -16.20
N GLN A 7 -7.61 0.45 -16.95
CA GLN A 7 -6.70 0.15 -18.05
C GLN A 7 -5.27 0.29 -17.53
N ARG A 8 -4.37 -0.58 -17.99
CA ARG A 8 -2.98 -0.58 -17.49
C ARG A 8 -2.31 0.77 -17.72
N GLU A 9 -2.58 1.40 -18.86
CA GLU A 9 -1.93 2.62 -19.34
C GLU A 9 -2.35 3.86 -18.54
N ASN A 10 -3.43 3.78 -17.76
CA ASN A 10 -3.96 4.88 -16.95
C ASN A 10 -4.14 4.53 -15.47
N ALA A 11 -3.47 3.48 -15.00
CA ALA A 11 -3.52 3.03 -13.62
C ALA A 11 -2.14 3.08 -12.96
N ALA A 12 -2.15 3.26 -11.64
CA ALA A 12 -0.99 3.19 -10.77
C ALA A 12 -1.44 2.67 -9.40
N VAL A 13 -0.49 2.12 -8.62
CA VAL A 13 -0.71 1.74 -7.23
C VAL A 13 0.01 2.74 -6.32
N LEU A 14 -0.70 3.27 -5.33
CA LEU A 14 -0.16 4.14 -4.30
C LEU A 14 -0.44 3.53 -2.92
N ILE A 15 0.61 3.12 -2.22
CA ILE A 15 0.53 2.64 -0.84
C ILE A 15 0.66 3.83 0.10
N ILE A 16 -0.38 4.08 0.91
CA ILE A 16 -0.47 5.28 1.74
C ILE A 16 -0.14 4.92 3.18
N ASP A 17 0.99 5.43 3.68
CA ASP A 17 1.32 5.58 5.10
C ASP A 17 1.21 4.29 5.94
N LEU A 18 1.53 3.14 5.35
CA LEU A 18 1.63 1.86 6.08
C LEU A 18 2.91 1.83 6.91
N GLN A 19 2.91 2.53 8.05
CA GLN A 19 4.08 2.79 8.89
C GLN A 19 4.06 2.05 10.23
N GLU A 20 5.25 1.73 10.76
CA GLU A 20 5.43 0.87 11.92
C GLU A 20 4.64 1.30 13.17
N ARG A 21 4.57 2.61 13.50
CA ARG A 21 3.84 3.07 14.70
C ARG A 21 2.33 3.20 14.50
N MET A 22 1.85 3.13 13.26
CA MET A 22 0.42 3.10 12.96
C MET A 22 -0.16 1.68 13.06
N MET A 23 0.68 0.64 12.99
CA MET A 23 0.24 -0.74 13.02
C MET A 23 -0.34 -1.19 14.38
N PRO A 24 0.26 -0.92 15.55
CA PRO A 24 -0.25 -1.40 16.83
C PRO A 24 -1.70 -1.00 17.16
N PRO A 25 -2.14 0.26 16.95
CA PRO A 25 -3.52 0.65 17.22
C PRO A 25 -4.50 0.24 16.10
N MET A 26 -4.02 -0.25 14.95
CA MET A 26 -4.86 -0.58 13.79
C MET A 26 -5.51 -1.97 13.94
N PRO A 27 -6.85 -2.06 13.92
CA PRO A 27 -7.54 -3.33 13.85
C PRO A 27 -7.24 -4.04 12.52
N ASN A 28 -7.07 -5.36 12.54
CA ASN A 28 -6.81 -6.20 11.35
C ASN A 28 -5.55 -5.80 10.54
N LYS A 29 -4.54 -5.22 11.18
CA LYS A 29 -3.28 -4.80 10.54
C LYS A 29 -2.65 -5.90 9.67
N GLU A 30 -2.71 -7.16 10.08
CA GLU A 30 -2.18 -8.29 9.30
C GLU A 30 -2.92 -8.46 7.97
N LEU A 31 -4.24 -8.26 7.95
CA LEU A 31 -5.04 -8.34 6.73
C LEU A 31 -4.73 -7.15 5.80
N VAL A 32 -4.55 -5.95 6.38
CA VAL A 32 -4.17 -4.75 5.61
C VAL A 32 -2.81 -4.97 4.95
N LEU A 33 -1.81 -5.41 5.70
CA LEU A 33 -0.46 -5.68 5.19
C LEU A 33 -0.48 -6.77 4.11
N LYS A 34 -1.22 -7.86 4.33
CA LYS A 34 -1.37 -8.94 3.34
C LYS A 34 -2.02 -8.44 2.04
N ASN A 35 -3.05 -7.61 2.13
CA ASN A 35 -3.72 -7.11 0.93
C ASN A 35 -2.87 -6.05 0.21
N ALA A 36 -2.09 -5.26 0.95
CA ALA A 36 -1.13 -4.34 0.37
C ALA A 36 -0.03 -5.09 -0.40
N ASP A 37 0.51 -6.17 0.17
CA ASP A 37 1.47 -7.06 -0.51
C ASP A 37 0.90 -7.63 -1.82
N VAL A 38 -0.36 -8.11 -1.82
CA VAL A 38 -1.04 -8.55 -3.05
C VAL A 38 -1.14 -7.44 -4.10
N LEU A 39 -1.40 -6.19 -3.70
CA LEU A 39 -1.46 -5.06 -4.62
C LEU A 39 -0.07 -4.69 -5.16
N ILE A 40 0.96 -4.77 -4.32
CA ILE A 40 2.37 -4.53 -4.70
C ILE A 40 2.81 -5.58 -5.72
N GLU A 41 2.59 -6.87 -5.44
CA GLU A 41 2.94 -7.96 -6.35
C GLU A 41 2.12 -7.89 -7.65
N GLY A 42 0.84 -7.52 -7.56
CA GLY A 42 0.02 -7.22 -8.74
C GLY A 42 0.60 -6.08 -9.58
N ALA A 43 0.99 -4.97 -8.94
CA ALA A 43 1.61 -3.84 -9.64
C ALA A 43 2.90 -4.26 -10.36
N LYS A 44 3.76 -5.06 -9.71
CA LYS A 44 4.97 -5.61 -10.33
C LYS A 44 4.65 -6.54 -11.49
N ALA A 45 3.71 -7.48 -11.33
CA ALA A 45 3.34 -8.46 -12.35
C ALA A 45 2.77 -7.81 -13.62
N TYR A 46 2.02 -6.71 -13.45
CA TYR A 46 1.46 -5.94 -14.55
C TYR A 46 2.31 -4.75 -14.96
N ASP A 47 3.50 -4.57 -14.37
CA ASP A 47 4.43 -3.47 -14.62
C ASP A 47 3.70 -2.11 -14.64
N LEU A 48 2.95 -1.90 -13.53
CA LEU A 48 2.27 -0.66 -13.19
C LEU A 48 3.20 0.23 -12.37
N PRO A 49 3.09 1.56 -12.51
CA PRO A 49 3.74 2.49 -11.59
C PRO A 49 3.32 2.22 -10.15
N LEU A 50 4.30 2.01 -9.27
CA LEU A 50 4.10 1.78 -7.84
C LEU A 50 4.77 2.89 -7.05
N PHE A 51 4.00 3.54 -6.18
CA PHE A 51 4.44 4.61 -5.30
C PHE A 51 4.08 4.27 -3.86
N TYR A 52 4.79 4.89 -2.92
CA TYR A 52 4.41 4.89 -1.52
C TYR A 52 4.61 6.28 -0.90
N SER A 53 3.83 6.58 0.12
CA SER A 53 4.00 7.76 0.96
C SER A 53 4.32 7.38 2.40
N GLU A 54 4.95 8.32 3.10
CA GLU A 54 5.10 8.24 4.54
C GLU A 54 4.68 9.57 5.18
N GLN A 55 3.78 9.49 6.15
CA GLN A 55 3.38 10.63 6.96
C GLN A 55 4.35 10.79 8.12
N TYR A 56 4.97 11.97 8.25
CA TYR A 56 5.85 12.33 9.37
C TYR A 56 6.72 11.16 9.92
N PRO A 57 7.66 10.60 9.12
CA PRO A 57 8.40 9.37 9.49
C PRO A 57 9.13 9.48 10.83
N ARG A 58 9.56 10.70 11.20
CA ARG A 58 10.19 10.99 12.50
C ARG A 58 9.30 10.60 13.70
N GLY A 59 7.99 10.76 13.57
CA GLY A 59 7.01 10.46 14.62
C GLY A 59 6.26 9.16 14.45
N LEU A 60 6.07 8.69 13.21
CA LEU A 60 5.27 7.50 12.89
C LEU A 60 6.09 6.27 12.49
N GLY A 61 7.42 6.42 12.40
CA GLY A 61 8.32 5.36 11.92
C GLY A 61 8.33 5.26 10.40
N PRO A 62 9.20 4.43 9.83
CA PRO A 62 9.22 4.16 8.40
C PRO A 62 8.04 3.29 7.98
N THR A 63 7.87 3.10 6.67
CA THR A 63 7.02 2.03 6.10
C THR A 63 7.39 0.67 6.71
N VAL A 64 6.38 -0.16 6.97
CA VAL A 64 6.55 -1.49 7.55
C VAL A 64 7.43 -2.36 6.65
N ARG A 65 8.50 -2.94 7.22
CA ARG A 65 9.51 -3.73 6.48
C ARG A 65 9.00 -5.02 5.83
N SER A 66 7.80 -5.47 6.18
CA SER A 66 7.21 -6.70 5.64
C SER A 66 6.45 -6.48 4.33
N LEU A 67 6.41 -5.24 3.83
CA LEU A 67 5.84 -4.85 2.53
C LEU A 67 6.90 -4.79 1.44
#